data_AF-A0A522FDF5-F1
#
_entry.id   AF-A0A522FDF5-F1
#
_cell.length_a   1.000
_cell.length_b   1.000
_cell.length_c   1.000
_cell.angle_alpha   90.00
_cell.angle_beta   90.00
_cell.angle_gamma   90.00
#
_symmetry.space_group_name_H-M   'P 1'
#
loop_
_entity.id
_entity.type
_entity.pdbx_description
1 polymer ?
#
loop_
_entity_poly.entity_id
_entity_poly.type
_entity_poly.pdbx_seq_one_letter_code
_entity_poly.pdbx_strand_id
1 'polypeptide(L)' 'GKEGITIPAGNYLVFKKVGAMPQALIAAWTEVWNYFSQEQSYQRAYLCDFESYSGSEEVSVYIGVK' A
#
# COMPACT_ATOMS: atom_id res chain seq x y z
N GLY A 1 26.15 3.74 3.66
CA GLY A 1 25.96 2.30 3.87
C GLY A 1 24.54 1.92 3.51
N LYS A 2 24.21 0.63 3.44
CA LYS A 2 22.81 0.20 3.37
C LYS A 2 22.31 0.03 4.80
N GLU A 3 21.08 0.44 5.06
CA GLU A 3 20.39 0.22 6.33
C GLU A 3 19.27 -0.80 6.11
N GLY A 4 19.10 -1.72 7.06
CA GLY A 4 18.03 -2.70 7.06
C GLY A 4 16.96 -2.30 8.06
N ILE A 5 15.70 -2.50 7.69
CA ILE A 5 14.54 -2.34 8.58
C ILE A 5 13.70 -3.62 8.51
N THR A 6 13.14 -4.04 9.64
CA THR A 6 12.18 -5.15 9.69
C THR A 6 10.78 -4.58 9.52
N ILE A 7 10.04 -5.09 8.54
CA ILE A 7 8.61 -4.76 8.40
C ILE A 7 7.86 -5.42 9.57
N PRO A 8 7.09 -4.65 10.36
CA PRO A 8 6.35 -5.21 11.50
C PRO A 8 5.33 -6.25 11.06
N ALA A 9 5.23 -7.35 11.82
CA ALA A 9 4.13 -8.30 11.66
C ALA A 9 2.79 -7.63 12.00
N GLY A 10 1.75 -7.94 11.23
CA GLY A 10 0.43 -7.33 11.41
C GLY A 10 -0.49 -7.64 10.24
N ASN A 11 -1.70 -7.09 10.31
CA ASN A 11 -2.67 -7.16 9.22
C ASN A 11 -2.46 -5.99 8.26
N TYR A 12 -2.59 -6.27 6.97
CA TYR A 12 -2.45 -5.29 5.92
C TYR A 12 -3.63 -5.41 4.96
N LEU A 13 -4.22 -4.27 4.59
CA LEU A 13 -5.06 -4.19 3.40
C LEU A 13 -4.15 -4.00 2.18
N VAL A 14 -4.43 -4.75 1.12
CA VAL A 14 -3.58 -4.78 -0.08
C VAL A 14 -4.34 -4.21 -1.27
N PHE A 15 -3.83 -3.12 -1.83
CA PHE A 15 -4.39 -2.44 -3.00
C PHE A 15 -3.49 -2.71 -4.21
N LYS A 16 -3.93 -3.63 -5.09
CA LYS A 16 -3.15 -4.08 -6.25
C LYS A 16 -3.59 -3.37 -7.53
N LYS A 17 -2.62 -2.91 -8.33
CA LYS A 17 -2.83 -2.38 -9.68
C LYS A 17 -1.85 -2.98 -10.67
N VAL A 18 -2.34 -3.17 -11.90
CA VAL A 18 -1.57 -3.60 -13.05
C VAL A 18 -1.69 -2.53 -14.13
N GLY A 19 -0.57 -2.13 -14.73
CA GLY A 19 -0.47 -1.13 -15.77
C GLY A 19 0.88 -0.41 -15.77
N ALA A 20 1.04 0.53 -16.71
CA ALA A 20 2.26 1.31 -16.83
C ALA A 20 2.54 2.14 -15.57
N MET A 21 3.80 2.15 -15.15
CA MET A 21 4.27 3.04 -14.09
C MET A 21 4.58 4.43 -14.65
N PRO A 22 4.24 5.53 -13.93
CA PRO A 22 3.72 5.56 -12.57
C PRO A 22 2.18 5.53 -12.45
N GLN A 23 1.42 5.42 -13.56
CA GLN A 23 -0.04 5.52 -13.54
C GLN A 23 -0.70 4.45 -12.67
N ALA A 24 -0.21 3.20 -12.72
CA ALA A 24 -0.71 2.12 -11.86
C ALA A 24 -0.50 2.43 -10.36
N LEU A 25 0.65 3.00 -9.99
CA LEU A 25 0.93 3.42 -8.61
C LEU A 25 0.01 4.56 -8.15
N ILE A 26 -0.16 5.59 -8.98
CA ILE A 26 -1.05 6.71 -8.71
C ILE A 26 -2.49 6.21 -8.51
N ALA A 27 -2.95 5.28 -9.36
CA ALA A 27 -4.27 4.67 -9.23
C ALA A 27 -4.42 3.87 -7.92
N ALA A 28 -3.38 3.16 -7.48
CA ALA A 28 -3.40 2.42 -6.22
C ALA A 28 -3.55 3.35 -5.02
N TRP A 29 -2.74 4.42 -4.95
CA TRP A 29 -2.84 5.41 -3.86
C TRP A 29 -4.14 6.21 -3.89
N THR A 30 -4.67 6.52 -5.07
CA THR A 30 -5.98 7.15 -5.21
C THR A 30 -7.08 6.28 -4.60
N GLU A 31 -7.02 4.96 -4.82
CA GLU A 31 -7.95 4.01 -4.21
C GLU A 31 -7.79 3.94 -2.68
N VAL A 32 -6.56 3.91 -2.17
CA VAL A 32 -6.28 3.98 -0.73
C VAL A 32 -6.92 5.23 -0.11
N TRP A 33 -6.70 6.41 -0.71
CA TRP A 33 -7.26 7.67 -0.19
C TRP A 33 -8.77 7.67 -0.23
N ASN A 34 -9.38 7.24 -1.34
CA ASN A 34 -10.83 7.16 -1.46
C ASN A 34 -11.41 6.21 -0.40
N TYR A 35 -10.79 5.05 -0.19
CA TYR A 35 -11.20 4.07 0.81
C TYR A 35 -11.22 4.66 2.22
N PHE A 36 -10.13 5.29 2.66
CA PHE A 36 -10.01 5.87 4.01
C PHE A 36 -10.61 7.26 4.17
N SER A 37 -11.13 7.88 3.10
CA SER A 37 -11.86 9.16 3.17
C SER A 37 -13.28 9.03 3.73
N GLN A 38 -13.80 7.80 3.83
CA GLN A 38 -15.12 7.48 4.37
C GLN A 38 -14.98 6.77 5.72
N GLU A 39 -16.09 6.63 6.45
CA GLU A 39 -16.12 5.80 7.66
C GLU A 39 -15.91 4.33 7.27
N GLN A 40 -14.88 3.68 7.84
CA GLN A 40 -14.50 2.31 7.51
C GLN A 40 -14.38 1.45 8.77
N SER A 41 -14.64 0.15 8.61
CA SER A 41 -14.43 -0.85 9.67
C SER A 41 -12.95 -1.06 10.01
N TYR A 42 -12.06 -0.88 9.03
CA TYR A 42 -10.61 -0.99 9.23
C TYR A 42 -9.99 0.39 9.45
N GLN A 43 -9.21 0.53 10.51
CA GLN A 43 -8.47 1.75 10.82
C GLN A 43 -7.00 1.60 10.45
N ARG A 44 -6.40 2.61 9.80
CA ARG A 44 -4.95 2.62 9.54
C ARG A 44 -4.17 2.55 10.85
N ALA A 45 -3.14 1.72 10.86
CA ALA A 45 -2.21 1.59 11.97
C ALA A 45 -1.19 2.72 12.01
N TYR A 46 -0.88 3.33 10.86
CA TYR A 46 0.18 4.36 10.71
C TYR A 46 1.55 3.92 11.26
N LEU A 47 1.83 2.61 11.23
CA LEU A 47 3.07 2.01 11.71
C LEU A 47 4.03 1.77 10.54
N CYS A 48 3.58 1.04 9.53
CA CYS A 48 4.34 0.74 8.32
C CYS A 48 3.36 0.54 7.18
N ASP A 49 3.55 1.31 6.11
CA ASP A 49 2.93 1.10 4.81
C ASP A 49 4.07 0.97 3.79
N PHE A 50 3.89 0.15 2.76
CA PHE A 50 4.92 -0.03 1.75
C PHE A 50 4.37 -0.41 0.38
N GLU A 51 5.15 -0.14 -0.65
CA GLU A 51 4.87 -0.50 -2.03
C GLU A 51 5.72 -1.72 -2.38
N SER A 52 5.08 -2.76 -2.93
CA SER A 52 5.75 -3.92 -3.48
C SER A 52 5.56 -3.95 -4.99
N TYR A 53 6.67 -3.86 -5.72
CA TYR A 53 6.70 -3.86 -7.17
C TYR A 53 6.97 -5.28 -7.68
N SER A 54 6.02 -5.85 -8.42
CA SER A 54 6.12 -7.20 -8.98
C SER A 54 6.36 -7.08 -10.49
N GLY A 55 7.62 -6.91 -10.89
CA GLY A 55 7.96 -6.58 -12.28
C GLY A 55 7.69 -5.11 -12.62
N SER A 56 7.63 -4.80 -13.92
CA SER A 56 7.56 -3.41 -14.41
C SER A 56 6.15 -2.83 -14.51
N GLU A 57 5.12 -3.66 -14.43
CA GLU A 57 3.73 -3.27 -14.67
C GLU A 57 2.78 -3.64 -13.53
N GLU A 58 3.27 -4.07 -12.38
CA GLU A 58 2.42 -4.43 -11.25
C GLU A 58 2.96 -3.83 -9.95
N VAL A 59 2.05 -3.22 -9.19
CA VAL A 59 2.33 -2.71 -7.84
C VAL A 59 1.22 -3.13 -6.89
N SER A 60 1.61 -3.47 -5.67
CA SER A 60 0.73 -3.67 -4.53
C SER A 60 1.09 -2.70 -3.42
N VAL A 61 0.14 -1.87 -2.99
CA VAL A 61 0.30 -0.98 -1.84
C VAL A 61 -0.26 -1.68 -0.61
N TYR A 62 0.60 -1.95 0.37
CA TYR A 62 0.25 -2.57 1.64
C TYR A 62 0.03 -1.47 2.67
N ILE A 63 -1.20 -1.39 3.20
CA ILE A 63 -1.57 -0.44 4.24
C ILE A 63 -1.80 -1.18 5.54
N GLY A 64 -0.97 -0.91 6.55
CA GLY A 64 -1.10 -1.52 7.87
C GLY A 64 -2.38 -1.08 8.56
N VAL A 65 -3.12 -2.02 9.16
CA VAL A 65 -4.39 -1.77 9.87
C VAL A 65 -4.39 -2.32 11.29
N LYS A 66 -5.25 -1.76 12.15
CA LYS A 66 -5.44 -2.19 13.55
C LYS A 66 -6.30 -3.44 13.66
#